data_AF-A0A946G4Q5-F1
#
_entry.id   AF-A0A946G4Q5-F1
#
_cell.length_a   1.000
_cell.length_b   1.000
_cell.length_c   1.000
_cell.angle_alpha   90.00
_cell.angle_beta   90.00
_cell.angle_gamma   90.00
#
_symmetry.space_group_name_H-M   'P 1'
#
loop_
_entity.id
_entity.type
_entity.pdbx_description
1 polymer ?
#
loop_
_entity_poly.entity_id
_entity_poly.type
_entity_poly.pdbx_seq_one_letter_code
_entity_poly.pdbx_strand_id
1 'polypeptide(L)' 'AESYKAVGLRAKKPEDLDKVINEMINTDKTVIADIWVSKEENCFPMIQSGSAHNEMVLSKDQKQDKDSAEKGKVLV' A
#
# COMPACT_ATOMS: atom_id res chain seq x y z
N ALA A 1 -12.04 14.66 -10.04
CA ALA A 1 -12.06 15.68 -8.97
C ALA A 1 -12.88 16.89 -9.40
N GLU A 2 -12.50 17.52 -10.51
CA GLU A 2 -13.09 18.78 -10.99
C GLU A 2 -14.61 18.71 -11.26
N SER A 3 -15.11 17.59 -11.80
CA SER A 3 -16.55 17.37 -12.02
C SER A 3 -17.39 17.39 -10.74
N TYR A 4 -16.77 17.13 -9.58
CA TYR A 4 -17.41 17.16 -8.26
C TYR A 4 -17.07 18.44 -7.47
N LYS A 5 -16.51 19.46 -8.13
CA LYS A 5 -16.00 20.70 -7.50
C LYS A 5 -14.91 20.47 -6.45
N ALA A 6 -14.24 19.33 -6.50
CA ALA A 6 -13.08 19.01 -5.67
C ALA A 6 -11.77 19.37 -6.42
N VAL A 7 -10.75 19.76 -5.66
CA VAL A 7 -9.40 20.03 -6.20
C VAL A 7 -8.73 18.69 -6.50
N GLY A 8 -8.21 18.53 -7.72
CA GLY A 8 -7.50 17.33 -8.13
C GLY A 8 -6.01 17.55 -8.11
N LEU A 9 -5.28 16.80 -7.28
CA LEU A 9 -3.82 16.79 -7.26
C LEU A 9 -3.31 15.42 -7.72
N ARG A 10 -2.15 15.40 -8.37
CA ARG A 10 -1.56 14.14 -8.86
C ARG A 10 -0.04 14.13 -8.70
N ALA A 11 0.48 13.12 -8.03
CA ALA A 11 1.91 12.84 -7.93
C ALA A 11 2.24 11.58 -8.74
N LYS A 12 3.08 11.72 -9.79
CA LYS A 12 3.53 10.58 -10.61
C LYS A 12 4.94 10.11 -10.25
N LYS A 13 5.75 11.00 -9.70
CA LYS A 13 7.13 10.74 -9.28
C LYS A 13 7.30 11.00 -7.79
N PRO A 14 8.29 10.38 -7.13
CA PRO A 14 8.58 10.63 -5.71
C PRO A 14 8.87 12.11 -5.41
N GLU A 15 9.55 12.81 -6.32
CA GLU A 15 9.90 14.24 -6.18
C GLU A 15 8.67 15.17 -6.12
N ASP A 16 7.54 14.75 -6.72
CA ASP A 16 6.31 15.53 -6.74
C ASP A 16 5.53 15.41 -5.41
N LEU A 17 5.87 14.41 -4.58
CA LEU A 17 5.06 14.00 -3.43
C LEU A 17 4.98 15.10 -2.36
N ASP A 18 6.13 15.65 -1.96
CA ASP A 18 6.17 16.70 -0.93
C ASP A 18 5.40 17.94 -1.37
N LYS A 19 5.51 18.31 -2.65
CA LYS A 19 4.76 19.44 -3.21
C LYS A 19 3.26 19.19 -3.17
N VAL A 20 2.82 18.01 -3.60
CA VAL A 20 1.40 17.63 -3.62
C VAL A 20 0.81 17.56 -2.21
N ILE A 21 1.55 17.02 -1.24
CA ILE A 21 1.12 16.96 0.17
C ILE A 21 0.96 18.37 0.73
N ASN A 22 1.93 19.26 0.49
CA ASN A 22 1.84 20.64 0.95
C ASN A 22 0.66 21.38 0.30
N GLU A 23 0.43 21.21 -1.00
CA GLU A 23 -0.71 21.82 -1.71
C GLU A 23 -2.05 21.26 -1.21
N MET A 24 -2.12 19.96 -0.90
CA MET A 24 -3.29 19.31 -0.34
C MET A 24 -3.66 19.87 1.04
N ILE A 25 -2.69 20.02 1.95
CA ILE A 25 -2.92 20.49 3.31
C ILE A 25 -3.33 21.98 3.34
N ASN A 26 -2.75 22.80 2.46
CA ASN A 26 -3.03 24.24 2.40
C ASN A 26 -4.32 24.59 1.65
N THR A 27 -5.03 23.61 1.07
CA THR A 27 -6.25 23.86 0.30
C THR A 27 -7.49 23.71 1.19
N ASP A 28 -8.25 24.80 1.38
CA ASP A 28 -9.51 24.83 2.17
C ASP A 28 -10.71 24.12 1.51
N LYS A 29 -10.49 23.40 0.39
CA LYS A 29 -11.54 22.70 -0.37
C LYS A 29 -11.29 21.21 -0.34
N THR A 30 -12.33 20.41 -0.59
CA THR A 30 -12.18 18.96 -0.76
C THR A 30 -11.14 18.65 -1.83
N VAL A 31 -10.09 17.90 -1.46
CA VAL A 31 -9.01 17.50 -2.35
C VAL A 31 -9.10 16.00 -2.63
N ILE A 32 -8.91 15.61 -3.88
CA ILE A 32 -8.62 14.23 -4.28
C ILE A 32 -7.17 14.21 -4.77
N ALA A 33 -6.31 13.59 -3.97
CA ALA A 33 -4.91 13.37 -4.31
C ALA A 33 -4.73 11.98 -4.93
N ASP A 34 -4.25 11.93 -6.16
CA ASP A 34 -3.90 10.73 -6.91
C ASP A 34 -2.38 10.51 -6.83
N ILE A 35 -1.94 9.62 -5.95
CA ILE A 35 -0.53 9.31 -5.71
C ILE A 35 -0.20 7.97 -6.33
N TRP A 36 0.71 7.96 -7.30
CA TRP A 36 1.13 6.72 -7.94
C TRP A 36 2.14 5.98 -7.06
N VAL A 37 1.81 4.74 -6.72
CA VAL A 37 2.65 3.83 -5.94
C VAL A 37 3.10 2.65 -6.80
N SER A 38 4.21 2.01 -6.43
CA SER A 38 4.65 0.78 -7.09
C SER A 38 3.60 -0.32 -6.88
N LYS A 39 3.24 -1.03 -7.96
CA LYS A 39 2.27 -2.13 -7.92
C LYS A 39 2.84 -3.41 -7.29
N GLU A 40 4.16 -3.49 -7.17
CA GLU A 40 4.90 -4.70 -6.80
C GLU A 40 5.32 -4.71 -5.32
N GLU A 41 5.05 -3.60 -4.62
CA GLU A 41 5.30 -3.45 -3.20
C GLU A 41 4.14 -4.04 -2.40
N ASN A 42 4.49 -4.86 -1.40
CA ASN A 42 3.55 -5.53 -0.51
C ASN A 42 3.69 -5.00 0.92
N CYS A 43 2.66 -5.22 1.73
CA CYS A 43 2.68 -4.82 3.14
C CYS A 43 3.39 -5.89 3.99
N PHE A 44 4.50 -5.52 4.64
CA PHE A 44 5.21 -6.33 5.63
C PHE A 44 5.30 -5.55 6.96
N PRO A 45 5.32 -6.23 8.13
CA PRO A 45 5.31 -7.68 8.32
C PRO A 45 3.94 -8.32 8.11
N MET A 46 3.91 -9.55 7.59
CA MET A 46 2.69 -10.30 7.28
C MET A 46 2.76 -11.73 7.84
N ILE A 47 1.69 -12.20 8.47
CA ILE A 47 1.49 -13.63 8.79
C ILE A 47 0.88 -14.29 7.55
N GLN A 48 1.58 -15.26 6.98
CA GLN A 48 1.09 -15.98 5.80
C GLN A 48 0.04 -17.02 6.18
N SER A 49 -0.85 -17.36 5.25
CA SER A 49 -1.93 -18.33 5.51
C SER A 49 -1.35 -19.67 5.96
N GLY A 50 -1.85 -20.21 7.07
CA GLY A 50 -1.37 -21.47 7.66
C GLY A 50 -0.12 -21.35 8.56
N SER A 51 0.47 -20.17 8.69
CA SER A 51 1.60 -19.90 9.60
C SER A 51 1.13 -19.40 10.97
N ALA A 52 1.95 -19.62 12.00
CA ALA A 52 1.65 -19.15 13.36
C ALA A 52 1.97 -17.64 13.52
N HIS A 53 1.40 -17.00 14.56
CA HIS A 53 1.58 -15.56 14.80
C HIS A 53 3.03 -15.14 15.03
N ASN A 54 3.89 -16.07 15.46
CA ASN A 54 5.32 -15.86 15.67
C ASN A 54 6.17 -16.09 14.40
N GLU A 55 5.57 -16.57 13.31
CA GLU A 55 6.23 -16.88 12.03
C GLU A 55 5.94 -15.80 10.98
N MET A 56 6.16 -14.53 11.36
CA MET A 56 5.91 -13.38 10.49
C MET A 56 7.00 -13.24 9.42
N VAL A 57 6.57 -12.99 8.19
CA VAL A 57 7.45 -12.57 7.09
C VAL A 57 7.68 -11.07 7.20
N LEU A 58 8.94 -10.68 7.38
CA LEU A 58 9.36 -9.29 7.60
C LEU A 58 9.75 -8.58 6.30
N SER A 59 10.01 -9.31 5.22
CA SER A 59 10.47 -8.74 3.94
C SER A 59 10.12 -9.65 2.77
N LYS A 60 10.11 -9.09 1.56
CA LYS A 60 9.78 -9.80 0.31
C LYS A 60 10.67 -11.02 0.03
N ASP A 61 11.90 -11.01 0.53
CA ASP A 61 12.89 -12.08 0.31
C ASP A 61 12.67 -13.31 1.21
N GLN A 62 11.88 -13.17 2.28
CA GLN A 62 11.58 -14.26 3.20
C GLN A 62 10.43 -15.13 2.65
N LYS A 63 10.74 -16.40 2.38
CA LYS A 63 9.78 -17.38 1.83
C LYS A 63 8.99 -18.05 2.94
N GLN A 64 7.73 -18.38 2.62
CA GLN A 64 6.89 -19.21 3.48
C GLN A 64 7.50 -20.59 3.66
N ASP A 65 7.38 -21.12 4.88
CA ASP A 65 7.61 -22.53 5.13
C ASP A 65 6.62 -23.41 4.31
N LYS A 66 7.12 -24.51 3.75
CA LYS A 66 6.33 -25.35 2.83
C LYS A 66 5.14 -26.01 3.51
N ASP A 67 5.27 -26.43 4.77
CA ASP A 67 4.19 -27.09 5.51
C ASP A 67 3.08 -26.10 5.83
N SER A 68 3.45 -24.86 6.16
CA SER A 68 2.50 -23.77 6.37
C SER A 68 1.76 -23.41 5.09
N ALA A 69 2.47 -23.38 3.96
CA ALA A 69 1.89 -23.09 2.65
C ALA A 69 0.88 -24.17 2.20
N GLU A 70 1.14 -25.45 2.47
CA GLU A 70 0.17 -26.52 2.22
C GLU A 70 -1.08 -26.39 3.10
N LYS A 71 -0.90 -26.16 4.41
CA LYS A 71 -2.04 -25.92 5.33
C LYS A 71 -2.88 -24.73 4.89
N GLY A 72 -2.23 -23.63 4.47
CA GLY A 72 -2.90 -22.43 4.00
C GLY A 72 -3.77 -22.63 2.75
N LYS A 73 -3.38 -23.53 1.84
CA LYS A 73 -4.16 -23.85 0.62
C LYS A 73 -5.46 -24.59 0.89
N VAL A 74 -5.54 -25.34 1.99
CA VAL A 74 -6.73 -26.13 2.36
C VAL A 74 -7.80 -25.26 3.04
N LEU A 75 -7.42 -24.09 3.55
CA LEU A 75 -8.29 -23.20 4.31
C LEU A 75 -9.07 -22.19 3.45
N VAL A 76 -8.88 -22.19 2.12
CA VAL A 76 -9.52 -21.28 1.16
C VAL A 76 -10.55 -22.02 0.31
#